data_AF-A0A150PU09-F1
#
_entry.id   AF-A0A150PU09-F1
#
_cell.length_a   1.000
_cell.length_b   1.000
_cell.length_c   1.000
_cell.angle_alpha   90.00
_cell.angle_beta   90.00
_cell.angle_gamma   90.00
#
_symmetry.space_group_name_H-M   'P 1'
#
loop_
_entity.id
_entity.type
_entity.pdbx_description
1 polymer ?
#
loop_
_entity_poly.entity_id
_entity_poly.type
_entity_poly.pdbx_seq_one_letter_code
_entity_poly.pdbx_strand_id
1 'polypeptide(L)'
;MPAGAPSFDQATRAAVAPAAASPAGASTQLPFIQDPYLTAPPPPERRQLSTLAVSSVVAALFGPLGAVAAIVFGWAARREIERAPGVRRGYALASVGLSLGVVLTLCWSSAIGFGVWAWTAHSGDETSSAVGEREASPEPASAAAPAAPLPDVPPPAAAQPGGSVPQHTTHRRIGGLSIVDIGVDVSTLSEELAKQRAEAQTRGEKVLVMTTSDPCEPCRGVDRALSDPLMQTALRNVRLVRVDIDVFKEDLDQIKMPRRLYPGFFLLSPDLSPQDGINGGEWDDDIARNIAPVLGAFVRGQYTTRRQPWHPLPGSGMRL
;
A
#
# COMPACT_ATOMS: atom_id res chain seq x y z
N MET A 1 29.22 -63.66 12.17
CA MET A 1 28.25 -64.76 12.34
C MET A 1 28.46 -65.33 13.73
N PRO A 2 27.50 -65.20 14.66
CA PRO A 2 27.66 -65.58 16.07
C PRO A 2 26.93 -66.89 16.40
N ALA A 3 27.48 -67.67 17.32
CA ALA A 3 26.80 -68.80 17.94
C ALA A 3 27.37 -69.05 19.35
N GLY A 4 26.49 -69.32 20.31
CA GLY A 4 26.81 -70.10 21.52
C GLY A 4 26.69 -69.36 22.86
N ALA A 5 25.49 -69.36 23.42
CA ALA A 5 25.23 -69.02 24.83
C ALA A 5 25.62 -70.18 25.78
N PRO A 6 25.80 -69.90 27.08
CA PRO A 6 25.55 -70.91 28.11
C PRO A 6 24.36 -70.58 29.02
N SER A 7 23.68 -71.67 29.34
CA SER A 7 22.60 -71.87 30.28
C SER A 7 22.98 -71.54 31.72
N PHE A 8 22.03 -71.00 32.49
CA PHE A 8 21.97 -71.23 33.93
C PHE A 8 20.51 -71.39 34.38
N ASP A 9 20.18 -72.65 34.64
CA ASP A 9 19.11 -73.07 35.53
C ASP A 9 19.31 -72.46 36.93
N GLN A 10 18.29 -71.76 37.44
CA GLN A 10 18.06 -71.78 38.88
C GLN A 10 16.57 -71.72 39.17
N ALA A 11 16.06 -72.89 39.53
CA ALA A 11 14.74 -73.09 40.09
C ALA A 11 14.70 -72.50 41.52
N THR A 12 13.75 -71.59 41.75
CA THR A 12 13.26 -71.30 43.09
C THR A 12 11.75 -71.49 43.12
N ARG A 13 11.38 -72.37 44.05
CA ARG A 13 10.06 -72.93 44.31
C ARG A 13 9.27 -71.97 45.19
N ALA A 14 7.95 -72.03 44.99
CA ALA A 14 6.89 -71.70 45.96
C ALA A 14 6.58 -70.22 46.22
N ALA A 15 5.40 -69.82 45.76
CA ALA A 15 4.28 -69.62 46.68
C ALA A 15 2.97 -69.65 45.87
N VAL A 16 2.14 -70.67 46.14
CA VAL A 16 0.75 -70.72 45.67
C VAL A 16 -0.02 -69.67 46.47
N ALA A 17 -0.34 -68.56 45.81
CA ALA A 17 -1.28 -67.57 46.30
C ALA A 17 -2.69 -67.88 45.76
N PRO A 18 -3.74 -67.60 46.54
CA PRO A 18 -5.09 -68.11 46.30
C PRO A 18 -5.71 -67.53 45.03
N ALA A 19 -6.53 -68.34 44.38
CA ALA A 19 -7.36 -67.99 43.24
C ALA A 19 -8.20 -66.74 43.56
N ALA A 20 -7.75 -65.59 43.06
CA ALA A 20 -8.56 -64.39 43.00
C ALA A 20 -9.58 -64.54 41.87
N ALA A 21 -10.84 -64.34 42.23
CA ALA A 21 -12.00 -64.39 41.36
C ALA A 21 -11.77 -63.60 40.06
N SER A 22 -12.06 -64.24 38.93
CA SER A 22 -12.14 -63.60 37.62
C SER A 22 -13.09 -62.39 37.68
N PRO A 23 -12.61 -61.14 37.52
CA PRO A 23 -13.50 -60.05 37.17
C PRO A 23 -13.90 -60.27 35.72
N ALA A 24 -15.17 -60.61 35.54
CA ALA A 24 -15.81 -60.64 34.25
C ALA A 24 -15.55 -59.33 33.49
N GLY A 25 -14.97 -59.46 32.30
CA GLY A 25 -15.28 -58.60 31.16
C GLY A 25 -15.14 -57.10 31.35
N ALA A 26 -13.93 -56.61 31.60
CA ALA A 26 -13.55 -55.29 31.13
C ALA A 26 -12.60 -55.48 29.95
N SER A 27 -13.16 -55.69 28.75
CA SER A 27 -12.44 -55.50 27.51
C SER A 27 -12.02 -54.02 27.48
N THR A 28 -10.80 -53.75 27.97
CA THR A 28 -10.13 -52.47 27.81
C THR A 28 -9.99 -52.23 26.32
N GLN A 29 -10.99 -51.54 25.78
CA GLN A 29 -11.01 -51.07 24.40
C GLN A 29 -9.80 -50.14 24.30
N LEU A 30 -8.75 -50.62 23.63
CA LEU A 30 -7.56 -49.81 23.40
C LEU A 30 -8.01 -48.48 22.79
N PRO A 31 -7.47 -47.34 23.27
CA PRO A 31 -7.85 -46.03 22.75
C PRO A 31 -7.67 -46.05 21.23
N PHE A 32 -8.75 -45.75 20.52
CA PHE A 32 -8.75 -45.66 19.07
C PHE A 32 -7.78 -44.55 18.66
N ILE A 33 -6.57 -44.93 18.27
CA ILE A 33 -5.57 -44.01 17.74
C ILE A 33 -6.04 -43.63 16.33
N GLN A 34 -6.64 -42.45 16.24
CA GLN A 34 -7.11 -41.89 14.99
C GLN A 34 -5.88 -41.46 14.19
N ASP A 35 -5.42 -42.33 13.29
CA ASP A 35 -4.27 -42.06 12.42
C ASP A 35 -4.67 -40.99 11.38
N PRO A 36 -4.14 -39.75 11.47
CA PRO A 36 -4.50 -38.66 10.57
C PRO A 36 -4.11 -38.96 9.11
N TYR A 37 -3.24 -39.94 8.87
CA TYR A 37 -2.77 -40.32 7.53
C TYR A 37 -3.67 -41.34 6.82
N LEU A 38 -4.65 -41.94 7.52
CA LEU A 38 -5.62 -42.87 6.92
C LEU A 38 -6.92 -42.19 6.46
N THR A 39 -7.10 -40.91 6.80
CA THR A 39 -8.22 -40.11 6.29
C THR A 39 -7.98 -39.80 4.82
N ALA A 40 -8.82 -40.34 3.93
CA ALA A 40 -8.80 -39.95 2.52
C ALA A 40 -8.92 -38.42 2.41
N PRO A 41 -8.06 -37.75 1.61
CA PRO A 41 -8.16 -36.31 1.46
C PRO A 41 -9.57 -35.94 0.98
N PRO A 42 -10.20 -34.90 1.55
CA PRO A 42 -11.54 -34.50 1.12
C PRO A 42 -11.53 -34.27 -0.39
N PRO A 43 -12.59 -34.69 -1.11
CA PRO A 43 -12.67 -34.48 -2.55
C PRO A 43 -12.47 -32.99 -2.86
N PRO A 44 -11.71 -32.65 -3.92
CA PRO A 44 -11.43 -31.25 -4.23
C PRO A 44 -12.74 -30.49 -4.41
N GLU A 45 -12.95 -29.47 -3.59
CA GLU A 45 -14.14 -28.65 -3.61
C GLU A 45 -14.28 -27.98 -5.00
N ARG A 46 -15.40 -28.23 -5.67
CA ARG A 46 -15.67 -27.66 -7.01
C ARG A 46 -15.84 -26.15 -6.87
N ARG A 47 -14.77 -25.39 -7.14
CA ARG A 47 -14.75 -23.93 -7.07
C ARG A 47 -15.72 -23.34 -8.10
N GLN A 48 -16.71 -22.58 -7.64
CA GLN A 48 -17.66 -21.89 -8.50
C GLN A 48 -17.01 -20.68 -9.19
N LEU A 49 -17.31 -20.50 -10.48
CA LEU A 49 -16.90 -19.31 -11.24
C LEU A 49 -17.72 -18.10 -10.76
N SER A 50 -17.07 -16.94 -10.65
CA SER A 50 -17.77 -15.69 -10.32
C SER A 50 -18.65 -15.26 -11.50
N THR A 51 -19.95 -15.14 -11.25
CA THR A 51 -20.93 -14.64 -12.23
C THR A 51 -20.62 -13.23 -12.69
N LEU A 52 -20.04 -12.40 -11.81
CA LEU A 52 -19.61 -11.03 -12.13
C LEU A 52 -18.42 -11.00 -13.09
N ALA A 53 -17.51 -11.97 -12.99
CA ALA A 53 -16.40 -12.07 -13.93
C ALA A 53 -16.92 -12.40 -15.33
N VAL A 54 -17.87 -13.33 -15.45
CA VAL A 54 -18.50 -13.67 -16.74
C VAL A 54 -19.29 -12.49 -17.31
N SER A 55 -20.05 -11.77 -16.47
CA SER A 55 -20.82 -10.61 -16.92
C SER A 55 -19.93 -9.47 -17.41
N SER A 56 -18.72 -9.30 -16.84
CA SER A 56 -17.77 -8.27 -17.32
C SER A 56 -17.35 -8.49 -18.78
N VAL A 57 -17.15 -9.74 -19.20
CA VAL A 57 -16.75 -10.09 -20.58
C VAL A 57 -17.93 -9.92 -21.54
N VAL A 58 -19.13 -10.35 -21.13
CA VAL A 58 -20.34 -10.20 -21.95
C VAL A 58 -20.73 -8.74 -22.12
N ALA A 59 -20.58 -7.92 -21.07
CA ALA A 59 -20.88 -6.49 -21.12
C ALA A 59 -20.06 -5.75 -22.19
N ALA A 60 -18.80 -6.15 -22.41
CA ALA A 60 -17.92 -5.53 -23.40
C ALA A 60 -18.46 -5.60 -24.85
N LEU A 61 -19.42 -6.48 -25.13
CA LEU A 61 -20.01 -6.65 -26.47
C LEU A 61 -21.10 -5.60 -26.80
N PHE A 62 -21.57 -4.81 -25.83
CA PHE A 62 -22.67 -3.85 -26.00
C PHE A 62 -22.21 -2.42 -26.30
N GLY A 63 -21.12 -2.26 -27.05
CA GLY A 63 -20.63 -0.95 -27.50
C GLY A 63 -20.05 -0.07 -26.38
N PRO A 64 -20.14 1.27 -26.48
CA PRO A 64 -19.44 2.18 -25.56
C PRO A 64 -19.98 2.09 -24.11
N LEU A 65 -21.30 1.94 -23.94
CA LEU A 65 -21.89 1.72 -22.62
C LEU A 65 -21.47 0.36 -22.03
N GLY A 66 -21.35 -0.66 -22.89
CA GLY A 66 -20.83 -1.97 -22.54
C GLY A 66 -19.39 -1.95 -22.03
N ALA A 67 -18.52 -1.13 -22.64
CA ALA A 67 -17.13 -0.97 -22.21
C ALA A 67 -17.00 -0.39 -20.80
N VAL A 68 -17.79 0.63 -20.47
CA VAL A 68 -17.83 1.19 -19.10
C VAL A 68 -18.34 0.16 -18.10
N ALA A 69 -19.41 -0.56 -18.43
CA ALA A 69 -19.95 -1.62 -17.59
C ALA A 69 -18.93 -2.76 -17.36
N ALA A 70 -18.14 -3.13 -18.38
CA ALA A 70 -17.08 -4.12 -18.26
C ALA A 70 -15.99 -3.71 -17.24
N ILE A 71 -15.61 -2.43 -17.20
CA ILE A 71 -14.66 -1.89 -16.21
C ILE A 71 -15.24 -1.98 -14.80
N VAL A 72 -16.48 -1.52 -14.61
CA VAL A 72 -17.15 -1.53 -13.29
C VAL A 72 -17.32 -2.96 -12.77
N PHE A 73 -17.80 -3.88 -13.61
CA PHE A 73 -17.97 -5.28 -13.21
C PHE A 73 -16.63 -6.00 -13.00
N GLY A 74 -15.61 -5.72 -13.81
CA GLY A 74 -14.26 -6.25 -13.61
C GLY A 74 -13.65 -5.81 -12.28
N TRP A 75 -13.80 -4.53 -11.92
CA TRP A 75 -13.35 -3.99 -10.64
C TRP A 75 -14.14 -4.57 -9.45
N ALA A 76 -15.47 -4.65 -9.55
CA ALA A 76 -16.31 -5.22 -8.51
C ALA A 76 -16.00 -6.71 -8.27
N ALA A 77 -15.80 -7.48 -9.35
CA ALA A 77 -15.40 -8.89 -9.27
C ALA A 77 -14.04 -9.06 -8.58
N ARG A 78 -13.08 -8.16 -8.86
CA ARG A 78 -11.77 -8.17 -8.22
C ARG A 78 -11.87 -7.89 -6.71
N ARG A 79 -12.63 -6.87 -6.34
CA ARG A 79 -12.90 -6.53 -4.93
C ARG A 79 -13.62 -7.65 -4.17
N GLU A 80 -14.50 -8.40 -4.84
CA GLU A 80 -15.18 -9.55 -4.24
C GLU A 80 -14.24 -10.75 -4.03
N ILE A 81 -13.34 -11.02 -4.98
CA ILE A 81 -12.30 -12.05 -4.86
C ILE A 81 -11.34 -11.72 -3.72
N GLU A 82 -10.94 -10.46 -3.59
CA GLU A 82 -10.05 -9.98 -2.53
C GLU A 82 -10.67 -10.11 -1.12
N ARG A 83 -12.00 -9.95 -0.99
CA ARG A 83 -12.72 -10.12 0.29
C ARG A 83 -12.86 -11.58 0.73
N ALA A 84 -12.75 -12.54 -0.18
CA ALA A 84 -12.91 -13.98 0.10
C ALA A 84 -11.74 -14.82 -0.46
N PRO A 85 -10.51 -14.62 0.05
CA PRO A 85 -9.33 -15.33 -0.44
C PRO A 85 -9.45 -16.83 -0.14
N GLY A 86 -9.52 -17.65 -1.19
CA GLY A 86 -9.54 -19.12 -1.12
C GLY A 86 -10.77 -19.80 -1.72
N VAL A 87 -11.90 -19.09 -1.81
CA VAL A 87 -13.18 -19.70 -2.24
C VAL A 87 -13.42 -19.60 -3.75
N ARG A 88 -12.88 -18.57 -4.42
CA ARG A 88 -13.23 -18.24 -5.82
C ARG A 88 -12.01 -18.13 -6.72
N ARG A 89 -12.03 -18.84 -7.86
CA ARG A 89 -11.01 -18.75 -8.92
C ARG A 89 -11.61 -17.92 -10.05
N GLY A 90 -11.08 -16.72 -10.28
CA GLY A 90 -11.61 -15.82 -11.31
C GLY A 90 -10.74 -14.60 -11.62
N TYR A 91 -9.58 -14.48 -10.97
CA TYR A 91 -8.74 -13.29 -11.06
C TYR A 91 -8.27 -13.00 -12.49
N ALA A 92 -7.87 -14.04 -13.23
CA ALA A 92 -7.47 -13.90 -14.63
C ALA A 92 -8.62 -13.38 -15.51
N LEU A 93 -9.84 -13.90 -15.31
CA LEU A 93 -11.01 -13.53 -16.11
C LEU A 93 -11.49 -12.10 -15.78
N ALA A 94 -11.45 -11.70 -14.51
CA ALA A 94 -11.70 -10.32 -14.10
C ALA A 94 -10.67 -9.34 -14.68
N SER A 95 -9.40 -9.76 -14.75
CA SER A 95 -8.32 -8.94 -15.32
C SER A 95 -8.49 -8.77 -16.83
N VAL A 96 -8.92 -9.82 -17.53
CA VAL A 96 -9.26 -9.78 -18.96
C VAL A 96 -10.46 -8.88 -19.24
N GLY A 97 -11.52 -8.95 -18.43
CA GLY A 97 -12.68 -8.07 -18.59
C GLY A 97 -12.34 -6.59 -18.39
N LEU A 98 -11.50 -6.29 -17.39
CA LEU A 98 -11.06 -4.94 -17.10
C LEU A 98 -10.13 -4.39 -18.21
N SER A 99 -9.16 -5.17 -18.67
CA SER A 99 -8.25 -4.74 -19.75
C SER A 99 -8.99 -4.56 -21.07
N LEU A 100 -9.90 -5.47 -21.42
CA LEU A 100 -10.74 -5.35 -22.61
C LEU A 100 -11.62 -4.10 -22.56
N GLY A 101 -12.23 -3.81 -21.41
CA GLY A 101 -13.01 -2.59 -21.19
C GLY A 101 -12.19 -1.33 -21.43
N VAL A 102 -10.98 -1.23 -20.85
CA VAL A 102 -10.10 -0.05 -21.03
C VAL A 102 -9.72 0.14 -22.51
N VAL A 103 -9.32 -0.93 -23.19
CA VAL A 103 -8.93 -0.87 -24.62
C VAL A 103 -10.10 -0.42 -25.49
N LEU A 104 -11.30 -0.98 -25.29
CA LEU A 104 -12.49 -0.58 -26.04
C LEU A 104 -12.88 0.88 -25.78
N THR A 105 -12.75 1.35 -24.54
CA THR A 105 -13.06 2.74 -24.18
C THR A 105 -12.11 3.71 -24.90
N LEU A 106 -10.80 3.40 -24.94
CA LEU A 106 -9.82 4.17 -25.69
C LEU A 106 -10.13 4.17 -27.19
N CYS A 107 -10.42 2.99 -27.77
CA CYS A 107 -10.76 2.87 -29.19
C CYS A 107 -11.99 3.71 -29.58
N TRP A 108 -13.06 3.66 -28.79
CA TRP A 108 -14.24 4.49 -29.01
C TRP A 108 -13.96 5.99 -28.85
N SER A 109 -13.16 6.39 -27.86
CA SER A 109 -12.78 7.79 -27.68
C SER A 109 -11.99 8.34 -28.87
N SER A 110 -11.06 7.54 -29.41
CA SER A 110 -10.33 7.87 -30.63
C SER A 110 -11.24 7.96 -31.85
N ALA A 111 -12.19 7.03 -32.02
CA ALA A 111 -13.14 7.05 -33.12
C ALA A 111 -14.05 8.28 -33.08
N ILE A 112 -14.56 8.65 -31.90
CA ILE A 112 -15.36 9.87 -31.72
C ILE A 112 -14.53 11.11 -31.99
N GLY A 113 -13.31 11.19 -31.44
CA GLY A 113 -12.40 12.31 -31.67
C GLY A 113 -12.06 12.49 -33.16
N PHE A 114 -11.79 11.39 -33.86
CA PHE A 114 -11.55 11.40 -35.30
C PHE A 114 -12.79 11.83 -36.10
N GLY A 115 -13.99 11.36 -35.71
CA GLY A 115 -15.24 11.76 -36.34
C GLY A 115 -15.52 13.26 -36.21
N VAL A 116 -15.32 13.82 -35.01
CA VAL A 116 -15.44 15.27 -34.76
C VAL A 116 -14.42 16.05 -35.59
N TRP A 117 -13.15 15.60 -35.59
CA TRP A 117 -12.10 16.24 -36.37
C TRP A 117 -12.41 16.23 -37.87
N ALA A 118 -12.79 15.08 -38.43
CA ALA A 118 -13.14 14.94 -39.83
C ALA A 118 -14.35 15.82 -40.22
N TRP A 119 -15.37 15.89 -39.36
CA TRP A 119 -16.52 16.77 -39.56
C TRP A 119 -16.08 18.25 -39.61
N THR A 120 -15.28 18.70 -38.64
CA THR A 120 -14.79 20.09 -38.62
C THR A 120 -13.89 20.42 -39.81
N ALA A 121 -13.10 19.47 -40.29
CA ALA A 121 -12.23 19.66 -41.45
C ALA A 121 -13.02 19.76 -42.77
N HIS A 122 -14.12 19.03 -42.92
CA HIS A 122 -14.93 19.05 -44.15
C HIS A 122 -15.99 20.18 -44.15
N SER A 123 -16.49 20.60 -43.00
CA SER A 123 -17.43 21.73 -42.90
C SER A 123 -16.75 23.11 -43.00
N GLY A 124 -15.41 23.17 -42.98
CA GLY A 124 -14.64 24.42 -43.05
C GLY A 124 -14.57 25.06 -44.44
N ASP A 125 -14.85 24.32 -45.52
CA ASP A 125 -14.72 24.81 -46.90
C ASP A 125 -15.97 25.52 -47.44
N GLU A 126 -17.13 25.47 -46.76
CA GLU A 126 -18.38 26.04 -47.29
C GLU A 126 -18.76 27.44 -46.76
N THR A 127 -18.00 28.05 -45.84
CA THR A 127 -18.37 29.37 -45.26
C THR A 127 -17.46 30.55 -45.62
N SER A 128 -16.48 30.37 -46.51
CA SER A 128 -15.58 31.47 -46.92
C SER A 128 -16.04 32.16 -48.20
N SER A 129 -17.27 32.71 -48.21
CA SER A 129 -17.72 33.68 -49.22
C SER A 129 -19.00 34.39 -48.77
N ALA A 130 -18.89 35.32 -47.83
CA ALA A 130 -19.78 36.49 -47.76
C ALA A 130 -19.28 37.53 -46.74
N VAL A 131 -19.03 38.74 -47.25
CA VAL A 131 -18.92 40.03 -46.54
C VAL A 131 -17.61 40.24 -45.76
N GLY A 132 -16.77 41.23 -46.06
CA GLY A 132 -17.00 42.51 -46.72
C GLY A 132 -16.65 43.63 -45.74
N GLU A 133 -15.42 44.12 -45.84
CA GLU A 133 -15.01 45.52 -45.77
C GLU A 133 -15.84 46.49 -44.91
N ARG A 134 -15.30 46.92 -43.76
CA ARG A 134 -15.44 48.32 -43.34
C ARG A 134 -14.25 48.80 -42.51
N GLU A 135 -13.83 49.99 -42.90
CA GLU A 135 -12.59 50.68 -42.66
C GLU A 135 -12.69 51.69 -41.50
N ALA A 136 -11.59 51.76 -40.74
CA ALA A 136 -10.97 52.93 -40.07
C ALA A 136 -11.61 53.69 -38.87
N SER A 137 -10.76 53.80 -37.82
CA SER A 137 -10.36 55.04 -37.09
C SER A 137 -11.23 55.56 -35.92
N PRO A 138 -10.72 56.41 -35.00
CA PRO A 138 -9.53 56.31 -34.14
C PRO A 138 -9.87 56.42 -32.62
N GLU A 139 -8.82 56.27 -31.79
CA GLU A 139 -8.76 56.56 -30.34
C GLU A 139 -9.29 57.96 -29.96
N PRO A 140 -9.91 58.10 -28.77
CA PRO A 140 -9.37 59.06 -27.84
C PRO A 140 -9.28 58.56 -26.39
N ALA A 141 -8.35 59.19 -25.68
CA ALA A 141 -7.96 58.98 -24.31
C ALA A 141 -9.04 59.32 -23.24
N SER A 142 -8.78 58.77 -22.04
CA SER A 142 -9.01 59.40 -20.73
C SER A 142 -10.44 59.48 -20.19
N ALA A 143 -10.70 58.70 -19.14
CA ALA A 143 -11.22 59.24 -17.88
C ALA A 143 -10.99 58.24 -16.74
N ALA A 144 -10.05 58.56 -15.87
CA ALA A 144 -10.01 58.03 -14.51
C ALA A 144 -11.27 58.50 -13.77
N ALA A 145 -11.93 57.59 -13.05
CA ALA A 145 -12.99 57.90 -12.09
C ALA A 145 -12.64 57.28 -10.73
N PRO A 146 -13.07 57.91 -9.63
CA PRO A 146 -12.39 57.82 -8.34
C PRO A 146 -12.77 56.57 -7.56
N ALA A 147 -11.79 56.03 -6.83
CA ALA A 147 -12.00 55.02 -5.81
C ALA A 147 -12.86 55.58 -4.67
N ALA A 148 -13.98 54.92 -4.38
CA ALA A 148 -14.70 55.08 -3.13
C ALA A 148 -13.92 54.39 -2.00
N PRO A 149 -13.85 54.95 -0.78
CA PRO A 149 -13.23 54.27 0.36
C PRO A 149 -14.19 53.18 0.84
N LEU A 150 -13.76 51.92 0.73
CA LEU A 150 -14.41 50.81 1.42
C LEU A 150 -14.06 50.89 2.92
N PRO A 151 -14.98 50.52 3.82
CA PRO A 151 -14.76 50.51 5.26
C PRO A 151 -13.64 49.52 5.64
N ASP A 152 -12.85 49.88 6.65
CA ASP A 152 -11.81 49.06 7.26
C ASP A 152 -12.32 47.64 7.58
N VAL A 153 -12.07 46.71 6.67
CA VAL A 153 -12.16 45.28 6.95
C VAL A 153 -10.88 44.92 7.70
N PRO A 154 -10.97 44.37 8.93
CA PRO A 154 -9.80 43.88 9.66
C PRO A 154 -9.00 42.94 8.75
N PRO A 155 -7.66 42.96 8.80
CA PRO A 155 -6.85 42.09 7.96
C PRO A 155 -7.38 40.66 8.09
N PRO A 156 -7.59 39.93 6.98
CA PRO A 156 -8.02 38.54 7.07
C PRO A 156 -7.00 37.84 7.95
N ALA A 157 -7.50 37.27 9.06
CA ALA A 157 -6.72 36.35 9.86
C ALA A 157 -6.00 35.43 8.89
N ALA A 158 -4.66 35.41 8.97
CA ALA A 158 -3.80 34.64 8.10
C ALA A 158 -4.46 33.30 7.82
N ALA A 159 -4.75 33.03 6.55
CA ALA A 159 -5.36 31.78 6.11
C ALA A 159 -4.59 30.64 6.78
N GLN A 160 -5.24 29.98 7.75
CA GLN A 160 -4.63 28.83 8.40
C GLN A 160 -4.37 27.81 7.29
N PRO A 161 -3.12 27.34 7.09
CA PRO A 161 -2.85 26.33 6.08
C PRO A 161 -3.66 25.08 6.44
N GLY A 162 -4.72 24.85 5.67
CA GLY A 162 -5.68 23.76 5.83
C GLY A 162 -5.09 22.44 5.36
N GLY A 163 -4.08 21.94 6.07
CA GLY A 163 -3.49 20.62 5.85
C GLY A 163 -3.46 19.81 7.13
N SER A 164 -3.55 18.49 7.01
CA SER A 164 -3.42 17.50 8.09
C SER A 164 -2.02 17.45 8.76
N VAL A 165 -1.15 18.41 8.47
CA VAL A 165 0.20 18.52 9.06
C VAL A 165 0.09 19.22 10.43
N PRO A 166 0.70 18.66 11.49
CA PRO A 166 0.61 19.26 12.80
C PRO A 166 1.40 20.57 12.88
N GLN A 167 0.93 21.51 13.71
CA GLN A 167 1.66 22.77 13.94
C GLN A 167 2.93 22.54 14.75
N HIS A 168 2.89 21.60 15.70
CA HIS A 168 4.00 21.22 16.57
C HIS A 168 4.39 19.78 16.31
N THR A 169 5.66 19.43 16.47
CA THR A 169 6.10 18.03 16.38
C THR A 169 5.38 17.18 17.43
N THR A 170 4.62 16.17 16.99
CA THR A 170 3.85 15.30 17.89
C THR A 170 4.46 13.92 17.98
N HIS A 171 4.46 13.37 19.20
CA HIS A 171 4.91 12.01 19.48
C HIS A 171 3.72 11.16 19.90
N ARG A 172 3.49 10.05 19.21
CA ARG A 172 2.46 9.08 19.56
C ARG A 172 3.00 7.65 19.54
N ARG A 173 2.34 6.77 20.28
CA ARG A 173 2.69 5.35 20.33
C ARG A 173 1.50 4.52 19.88
N ILE A 174 1.74 3.59 18.96
CA ILE A 174 0.77 2.59 18.54
C ILE A 174 1.37 1.22 18.83
N GLY A 175 0.86 0.54 19.88
CA GLY A 175 1.47 -0.69 20.37
C GLY A 175 2.92 -0.46 20.82
N GLY A 176 3.86 -1.21 20.24
CA GLY A 176 5.30 -1.06 20.46
C GLY A 176 6.00 -0.06 19.54
N LEU A 177 5.29 0.52 18.55
CA LEU A 177 5.85 1.45 17.58
C LEU A 177 5.79 2.90 18.07
N SER A 178 6.92 3.61 18.03
CA SER A 178 6.97 5.06 18.23
C SER A 178 6.79 5.78 16.90
N ILE A 179 5.85 6.71 16.84
CA ILE A 179 5.56 7.54 15.66
C ILE A 179 5.78 8.99 16.02
N VAL A 180 6.48 9.71 15.15
CA VAL A 180 6.76 11.13 15.29
C VAL A 180 6.28 11.82 14.02
N ASP A 181 5.36 12.75 14.15
CA ASP A 181 4.91 13.58 13.03
C ASP A 181 5.58 14.94 13.19
N ILE A 182 6.41 15.32 12.21
CA ILE A 182 7.17 16.57 12.25
C ILE A 182 6.21 17.75 12.04
N GLY A 183 6.24 18.69 12.97
CA GLY A 183 5.42 19.90 12.91
C GLY A 183 6.09 21.01 12.13
N VAL A 184 5.28 21.92 11.60
CA VAL A 184 5.76 23.04 10.76
C VAL A 184 6.59 24.09 11.53
N ASP A 185 6.58 24.04 12.86
CA ASP A 185 7.28 24.97 13.75
C ASP A 185 8.77 24.67 13.96
N VAL A 186 9.27 23.57 13.40
CA VAL A 186 10.69 23.22 13.50
C VAL A 186 11.56 24.20 12.71
N SER A 187 12.73 24.53 13.25
CA SER A 187 13.71 25.41 12.62
C SER A 187 14.20 24.88 11.27
N THR A 188 14.63 23.62 11.27
CA THR A 188 15.05 22.87 10.08
C THR A 188 14.71 21.39 10.26
N LEU A 189 14.33 20.71 9.19
CA LEU A 189 14.09 19.26 9.22
C LEU A 189 15.31 18.48 9.70
N SER A 190 16.51 18.93 9.32
CA SER A 190 17.76 18.21 9.61
C SER A 190 18.10 18.19 11.08
N GLU A 191 17.88 19.31 11.79
CA GLU A 191 18.05 19.39 13.24
C GLU A 191 17.06 18.45 13.95
N GLU A 192 15.80 18.45 13.55
CA GLU A 192 14.80 17.58 14.17
C GLU A 192 15.07 16.10 13.85
N LEU A 193 15.48 15.74 12.62
CA LEU A 193 15.88 14.37 12.30
C LEU A 193 17.13 13.92 13.08
N ALA A 194 18.11 14.81 13.29
CA ALA A 194 19.27 14.52 14.13
C ALA A 194 18.85 14.21 15.57
N LYS A 195 17.94 15.02 16.14
CA LYS A 195 17.36 14.82 17.46
C LYS A 195 16.61 13.49 17.55
N GLN A 196 15.74 13.18 16.58
CA GLN A 196 15.01 11.91 16.55
C GLN A 196 15.94 10.69 16.45
N ARG A 197 17.04 10.82 15.72
CA ARG A 197 18.07 9.77 15.65
C ARG A 197 18.80 9.57 16.97
N ALA A 198 19.21 10.66 17.63
CA ALA A 198 19.85 10.58 18.93
C ALA A 198 18.93 9.88 19.95
N GLU A 199 17.66 10.28 20.01
CA GLU A 199 16.66 9.64 20.88
C GLU A 199 16.44 8.16 20.54
N ALA A 200 16.32 7.82 19.26
CA ALA A 200 16.17 6.44 18.82
C ALA A 200 17.37 5.58 19.24
N GLN A 201 18.59 6.10 19.07
CA GLN A 201 19.82 5.41 19.46
C GLN A 201 19.87 5.10 20.95
N THR A 202 19.45 6.02 21.83
CA THR A 202 19.38 5.76 23.28
C THR A 202 18.42 4.63 23.66
N ARG A 203 17.44 4.34 22.80
CA ARG A 203 16.42 3.31 22.99
C ARG A 203 16.68 2.03 22.21
N GLY A 204 17.77 1.96 21.44
CA GLY A 204 18.03 0.85 20.53
C GLY A 204 17.01 0.76 19.38
N GLU A 205 16.37 1.88 19.04
CA GLU A 205 15.45 2.02 17.91
C GLU A 205 16.22 2.43 16.65
N LYS A 206 15.77 1.99 15.47
CA LYS A 206 16.18 2.54 14.17
C LYS A 206 15.21 3.64 13.74
N VAL A 207 15.71 4.74 13.20
CA VAL A 207 14.87 5.75 12.55
C VAL A 207 14.51 5.30 11.14
N LEU A 208 13.22 5.28 10.85
CA LEU A 208 12.67 5.10 9.51
C LEU A 208 11.88 6.36 9.16
N VAL A 209 12.30 7.09 8.14
CA VAL A 209 11.58 8.28 7.67
C VAL A 209 10.52 7.86 6.65
N MET A 210 9.28 8.29 6.86
CA MET A 210 8.17 8.14 5.92
C MET A 210 7.80 9.51 5.35
N THR A 211 7.90 9.69 4.04
CA THR A 211 7.40 10.89 3.38
C THR A 211 5.89 10.78 3.15
N THR A 212 5.16 11.87 3.40
CA THR A 212 3.70 11.97 3.25
C THR A 212 3.29 13.24 2.50
N SER A 213 2.03 13.33 2.10
CA SER A 213 1.39 14.54 1.57
C SER A 213 -0.10 14.56 1.93
N ASP A 214 -0.77 15.70 1.75
CA ASP A 214 -2.22 15.81 1.90
C ASP A 214 -2.88 16.29 0.59
N PRO A 215 -3.84 15.54 0.00
CA PRO A 215 -4.33 14.22 0.42
C PRO A 215 -3.45 13.05 -0.07
N CYS A 216 -3.14 12.11 0.84
CA CYS A 216 -2.45 10.86 0.50
C CYS A 216 -3.24 9.61 0.95
N GLU A 217 -3.98 8.99 0.03
CA GLU A 217 -4.72 7.75 0.31
C GLU A 217 -3.81 6.56 0.66
N PRO A 218 -2.70 6.30 -0.05
CA PRO A 218 -1.81 5.19 0.34
C PRO A 218 -1.18 5.39 1.72
N CYS A 219 -0.88 6.64 2.12
CA CYS A 219 -0.41 6.96 3.47
C CYS A 219 -1.45 6.58 4.53
N ARG A 220 -2.74 6.86 4.28
CA ARG A 220 -3.84 6.45 5.17
C ARG A 220 -3.98 4.93 5.28
N GLY A 221 -3.70 4.20 4.20
CA GLY A 221 -3.65 2.74 4.21
C GLY A 221 -2.57 2.20 5.14
N VAL A 222 -1.35 2.74 5.03
CA VAL A 222 -0.24 2.43 5.94
C VAL A 222 -0.61 2.76 7.40
N ASP A 223 -1.14 3.95 7.66
CA ASP A 223 -1.53 4.38 9.01
C ASP A 223 -2.51 3.42 9.69
N ARG A 224 -3.54 2.98 8.96
CA ARG A 224 -4.50 1.98 9.47
C ARG A 224 -3.83 0.64 9.76
N ALA A 225 -2.87 0.24 8.92
CA ALA A 225 -2.14 -1.01 9.08
C ALA A 225 -1.15 -0.99 10.27
N LEU A 226 -0.69 0.18 10.74
CA LEU A 226 0.33 0.26 11.80
C LEU A 226 -0.07 -0.46 13.10
N SER A 227 -1.37 -0.52 13.43
CA SER A 227 -1.85 -1.21 14.63
C SER A 227 -1.89 -2.74 14.52
N ASP A 228 -1.74 -3.30 13.31
CA ASP A 228 -1.83 -4.73 13.06
C ASP A 228 -0.62 -5.49 13.66
N PRO A 229 -0.81 -6.68 14.26
CA PRO A 229 0.29 -7.47 14.84
C PRO A 229 1.44 -7.77 13.88
N LEU A 230 1.17 -7.96 12.58
CA LEU A 230 2.20 -8.17 11.57
C LEU A 230 3.07 -6.92 11.41
N MET A 231 2.46 -5.75 11.38
CA MET A 231 3.16 -4.46 11.29
C MET A 231 3.96 -4.17 12.56
N GLN A 232 3.38 -4.44 13.73
CA GLN A 232 4.08 -4.33 15.02
C GLN A 232 5.33 -5.22 15.08
N THR A 233 5.24 -6.44 14.53
CA THR A 233 6.38 -7.36 14.46
C THR A 233 7.42 -6.91 13.42
N ALA A 234 6.95 -6.43 12.27
CA ALA A 234 7.80 -5.98 11.17
C ALA A 234 8.64 -4.75 11.54
N LEU A 235 8.00 -3.79 12.22
CA LEU A 235 8.60 -2.52 12.65
C LEU A 235 9.04 -2.54 14.12
N ARG A 236 9.34 -3.72 14.68
CA ARG A 236 9.89 -3.81 16.04
C ARG A 236 11.19 -3.00 16.13
N ASN A 237 11.37 -2.27 17.22
CA ASN A 237 12.53 -1.40 17.45
C ASN A 237 12.73 -0.36 16.32
N VAL A 238 11.63 0.14 15.76
CA VAL A 238 11.65 1.24 14.79
C VAL A 238 10.98 2.46 15.41
N ARG A 239 11.54 3.63 15.12
CA ARG A 239 10.89 4.92 15.28
C ARG A 239 10.51 5.42 13.89
N LEU A 240 9.21 5.50 13.63
CA LEU A 240 8.67 5.99 12.36
C LEU A 240 8.55 7.52 12.43
N VAL A 241 9.32 8.23 11.63
CA VAL A 241 9.27 9.70 11.54
C VAL A 241 8.57 10.09 10.26
N ARG A 242 7.42 10.76 10.36
CA ARG A 242 6.59 11.20 9.24
C ARG A 242 6.90 12.64 8.88
N VAL A 243 7.21 12.87 7.60
CA VAL A 243 7.61 14.17 7.06
C VAL A 243 6.73 14.51 5.87
N ASP A 244 6.09 15.66 5.91
CA ASP A 244 5.27 16.15 4.79
C ASP A 244 6.14 16.73 3.68
N ILE A 245 5.97 16.25 2.44
CA ILE A 245 6.80 16.65 1.29
C ILE A 245 6.48 18.04 0.75
N ASP A 246 5.28 18.54 0.99
CA ASP A 246 4.84 19.83 0.49
C ASP A 246 5.28 20.94 1.45
N VAL A 247 5.34 20.65 2.75
CA VAL A 247 5.87 21.56 3.78
C VAL A 247 7.41 21.59 3.78
N PHE A 248 8.08 20.44 3.73
CA PHE A 248 9.53 20.33 3.92
C PHE A 248 10.31 20.14 2.61
N LYS A 249 9.79 20.67 1.50
CA LYS A 249 10.34 20.40 0.16
C LYS A 249 11.81 20.78 0.04
N GLU A 250 12.17 22.01 0.43
CA GLU A 250 13.53 22.55 0.32
C GLU A 250 14.50 21.78 1.22
N ASP A 251 14.08 21.46 2.44
CA ASP A 251 14.86 20.68 3.39
C ASP A 251 15.12 19.25 2.90
N LEU A 252 14.09 18.60 2.32
CA LEU A 252 14.21 17.27 1.72
C LEU A 252 15.20 17.27 0.53
N ASP A 253 15.16 18.31 -0.31
CA ASP A 253 16.10 18.49 -1.42
C ASP A 253 17.54 18.75 -0.90
N GLN A 254 17.70 19.41 0.25
CA GLN A 254 18.98 19.63 0.92
C GLN A 254 19.58 18.30 1.41
N ILE A 255 18.79 17.45 2.09
CA ILE A 255 19.24 16.12 2.56
C ILE A 255 19.20 15.03 1.50
N LYS A 256 18.93 15.39 0.23
CA LYS A 256 18.92 14.48 -0.92
C LYS A 256 17.89 13.35 -0.80
N MET A 257 16.76 13.63 -0.14
CA MET A 257 15.65 12.69 -0.03
C MET A 257 14.69 12.81 -1.22
N PRO A 258 14.47 11.73 -1.99
CA PRO A 258 13.52 11.74 -3.09
C PRO A 258 12.08 11.95 -2.63
N ARG A 259 11.37 12.83 -3.33
CA ARG A 259 9.99 13.23 -3.01
C ARG A 259 8.96 12.92 -4.11
N ARG A 260 9.38 12.25 -5.19
CA ARG A 260 8.51 11.92 -6.33
C ARG A 260 7.60 10.71 -6.12
N LEU A 261 7.95 9.84 -5.16
CA LEU A 261 7.23 8.60 -4.88
C LEU A 261 6.84 8.64 -3.40
N TYR A 262 5.54 8.73 -3.13
CA TYR A 262 5.00 8.79 -1.78
C TYR A 262 3.85 7.76 -1.59
N PRO A 263 3.76 7.12 -0.41
CA PRO A 263 4.69 7.23 0.71
C PRO A 263 6.04 6.61 0.38
N GLY A 264 7.12 7.33 0.65
CA GLY A 264 8.50 6.86 0.57
C GLY A 264 9.00 6.49 1.96
N PHE A 265 9.85 5.47 2.07
CA PHE A 265 10.41 4.98 3.33
C PHE A 265 11.93 4.94 3.22
N PHE A 266 12.62 5.65 4.10
CA PHE A 266 14.06 5.86 4.00
C PHE A 266 14.77 5.51 5.30
N LEU A 267 15.84 4.73 5.18
CA LEU A 267 16.82 4.52 6.25
C LEU A 267 17.88 5.61 6.12
N LEU A 268 18.21 6.27 7.23
CA LEU A 268 19.17 7.37 7.23
C LEU A 268 20.57 6.90 7.63
N SER A 269 21.57 7.47 6.96
CA SER A 269 22.98 7.42 7.33
C SER A 269 23.29 8.33 8.54
N PRO A 270 24.50 8.23 9.14
CA PRO A 270 24.97 9.14 10.19
C PRO A 270 25.05 10.63 9.79
N ASP A 271 25.02 10.94 8.50
CA ASP A 271 24.98 12.30 7.93
C ASP A 271 23.55 12.74 7.55
N LEU A 272 22.52 11.98 7.96
CA LEU A 272 21.10 12.15 7.64
C LEU A 272 20.73 11.99 6.16
N SER A 273 21.69 11.66 5.30
CA SER A 273 21.37 11.29 3.92
C SER A 273 20.63 9.95 3.90
N PRO A 274 19.71 9.73 2.94
CA PRO A 274 19.07 8.43 2.78
C PRO A 274 20.10 7.39 2.31
N GLN A 275 20.40 6.43 3.17
CA GLN A 275 21.26 5.28 2.87
C GLN A 275 20.56 4.32 1.90
N ASP A 276 19.28 4.09 2.14
CA ASP A 276 18.45 3.16 1.40
C ASP A 276 16.99 3.67 1.41
N GLY A 277 16.22 3.33 0.37
CA GLY A 277 14.85 3.80 0.21
C GLY A 277 13.95 2.82 -0.55
N ILE A 278 12.70 2.74 -0.15
CA ILE A 278 11.60 2.07 -0.87
C ILE A 278 10.36 2.97 -0.88
N ASN A 279 9.31 2.60 -1.62
CA ASN A 279 8.06 3.36 -1.65
C ASN A 279 6.82 2.45 -1.68
N GLY A 280 5.63 3.05 -1.63
CA GLY A 280 4.35 2.34 -1.64
C GLY A 280 4.12 1.39 -2.82
N GLY A 281 4.86 1.55 -3.92
CA GLY A 281 4.78 0.65 -5.08
C GLY A 281 5.42 -0.73 -4.87
N GLU A 282 6.07 -0.98 -3.73
CA GLU A 282 6.72 -2.27 -3.43
C GLU A 282 5.75 -3.38 -3.00
N TRP A 283 4.50 -3.03 -2.68
CA TRP A 283 3.43 -3.96 -2.36
C TRP A 283 2.20 -3.73 -3.24
N ASP A 284 1.20 -4.59 -3.11
CA ASP A 284 -0.08 -4.45 -3.80
C ASP A 284 -1.03 -3.57 -2.97
N ASP A 285 -2.07 -4.13 -2.37
CA ASP A 285 -3.01 -3.33 -1.56
C ASP A 285 -2.36 -2.85 -0.24
N ASP A 286 -2.76 -1.66 0.22
CA ASP A 286 -2.29 -1.04 1.47
C ASP A 286 -2.92 -1.69 2.72
N ILE A 287 -2.61 -2.97 2.91
CA ILE A 287 -3.02 -3.77 4.05
C ILE A 287 -1.80 -4.39 4.73
N ALA A 288 -1.89 -4.63 6.04
CA ALA A 288 -0.78 -5.13 6.84
C ALA A 288 -0.14 -6.42 6.28
N ARG A 289 -0.95 -7.34 5.73
CA ARG A 289 -0.48 -8.59 5.11
C ARG A 289 0.53 -8.36 3.97
N ASN A 290 0.37 -7.28 3.21
CA ASN A 290 1.21 -6.96 2.06
C ASN A 290 2.38 -6.04 2.47
N ILE A 291 2.11 -5.05 3.32
CA ILE A 291 3.11 -4.05 3.76
C ILE A 291 4.17 -4.66 4.69
N ALA A 292 3.74 -5.42 5.70
CA ALA A 292 4.62 -5.92 6.77
C ALA A 292 5.82 -6.76 6.29
N PRO A 293 5.67 -7.73 5.37
CA PRO A 293 6.82 -8.50 4.89
C PRO A 293 7.84 -7.62 4.16
N VAL A 294 7.39 -6.62 3.40
CA VAL A 294 8.26 -5.68 2.66
C VAL A 294 8.99 -4.76 3.64
N LEU A 295 8.25 -3.97 4.42
CA LEU A 295 8.86 -3.02 5.37
C LEU A 295 9.72 -3.73 6.40
N GLY A 296 9.29 -4.90 6.89
CA GLY A 296 10.06 -5.71 7.83
C GLY A 296 11.39 -6.17 7.25
N ALA A 297 11.40 -6.68 6.01
CA ALA A 297 12.65 -7.06 5.35
C ALA A 297 13.53 -5.82 5.11
N PHE A 298 12.94 -4.70 4.72
CA PHE A 298 13.64 -3.45 4.44
C PHE A 298 14.38 -2.90 5.66
N VAL A 299 13.70 -2.72 6.79
CA VAL A 299 14.33 -2.19 8.03
C VAL A 299 15.41 -3.13 8.60
N ARG A 300 15.36 -4.42 8.24
CA ARG A 300 16.37 -5.43 8.59
C ARG A 300 17.52 -5.51 7.58
N GLY A 301 17.48 -4.78 6.47
CA GLY A 301 18.48 -4.86 5.40
C GLY A 301 18.43 -6.18 4.61
N GLN A 302 17.29 -6.87 4.64
CA GLN A 302 17.06 -8.16 3.99
C GLN A 302 16.25 -8.03 2.69
N TYR A 303 15.82 -6.81 2.32
CA TYR A 303 15.00 -6.57 1.14
C TYR A 303 15.86 -6.32 -0.11
N THR A 304 16.16 -7.40 -0.82
CA THR A 304 17.06 -7.39 -2.00
C THR A 304 16.33 -7.42 -3.33
N THR A 305 15.14 -8.04 -3.39
CA THR A 305 14.32 -8.11 -4.61
C THR A 305 13.29 -7.00 -4.61
N ARG A 306 13.56 -5.94 -5.37
CA ARG A 306 12.69 -4.74 -5.45
C ARG A 306 11.89 -4.73 -6.74
N ARG A 307 10.66 -4.24 -6.67
CA ARG A 307 9.86 -3.87 -7.85
C ARG A 307 10.45 -2.63 -8.51
N GLN A 308 10.94 -1.68 -7.71
CA GLN A 308 11.58 -0.47 -8.19
C GLN A 308 13.00 -0.34 -7.64
N PRO A 309 14.01 -0.14 -8.51
CA PRO A 309 15.38 0.04 -8.05
C PRO A 309 15.54 1.38 -7.32
N TRP A 310 16.22 1.32 -6.18
CA TRP A 310 16.61 2.52 -5.44
C TRP A 310 17.87 3.14 -6.02
N HIS A 311 17.83 4.46 -6.23
CA HIS A 311 18.98 5.23 -6.68
C HIS A 311 19.15 6.43 -5.74
N PRO A 312 20.26 6.52 -4.99
CA PRO A 312 20.54 7.70 -4.20
C PRO A 312 20.73 8.91 -5.13
N LEU A 313 20.24 10.07 -4.70
CA LEU A 313 20.50 11.31 -5.44
C LEU A 313 21.99 11.68 -5.32
N PRO A 314 22.64 12.11 -6.42
CA PRO A 314 24.05 12.46 -6.39
C PRO A 314 24.30 13.69 -5.50
N GLY A 315 25.36 13.62 -4.68
CA GLY A 315 25.80 14.71 -3.80
C GLY A 315 26.47 14.22 -2.53
N SER A 316 27.32 15.03 -1.92
CA SER A 316 27.85 14.77 -0.57
C SER A 316 26.74 15.05 0.44
N GLY A 317 26.44 14.09 1.33
CA GLY A 317 25.51 14.30 2.44
C GLY A 317 25.95 15.43 3.37
N MET A 318 25.04 15.88 4.24
CA MET A 318 25.34 16.99 5.15
C MET A 318 26.34 16.56 6.21
N ARG A 319 27.47 17.26 6.32
CA ARG A 319 28.35 17.10 7.47
C ARG A 319 27.71 17.80 8.67
N LEU A 320 27.09 16.99 9.53
CA LEU A 320 26.68 17.39 10.88
C LEU A 320 27.91 17.67 11.76
#